data_AF-A0A973UUE4-F1
#
_entry.id   AF-A0A973UUE4-F1
#
_cell.length_a   1.000
_cell.length_b   1.000
_cell.length_c   1.000
_cell.angle_alpha   90.00
_cell.angle_beta   90.00
_cell.angle_gamma   90.00
#
_symmetry.space_group_name_H-M   'P 1'
#
loop_
_entity.id
_entity.type
_entity.pdbx_description
1 polymer ?
#
loop_
_entity_poly.entity_id
_entity_poly.type
_entity_poly.pdbx_seq_one_letter_code
_entity_poly.pdbx_strand_id
1 'polypeptide(L)'
;AGGPLGPSAALTALLLTAAAALTAVGFGGGANRAVARVTPVAALAILIMPYALRLSWNAAVLAGLTVFTVCMLGVALTEPPTDADSDRSLRTARIAIVLMGLVAGNAGLAGALATPEMTIFTFGGAVGVGATAALGGKTQMARILGWLGAAVAGELFIMSISLHIGLPRAWTALGVLAVGAVLIIGAALLPRFARQESRPEASAVEWAGQFAAVIALVLALESPVTVGVLLAAWSAVLGVTAGRPTHTETQRRAYFWASAGCAIAAWWLFAQNAQVAHPEAYTLPFALVVLLVGVIELRQRPDLGSRAAFMPGLVAAFGPTLIIVLAKTDPVREGILLVAAVATLIYGSLRRQRAPIEVGATVTTITTLHTLTLAFSAWAIMIPLGIVALVLGANSERRRRISEGLQKMR
;
A
#
# COMPACT_ATOMS: atom_id res chain seq x y z
N ALA A 1 1.82 48.85 29.22
CA ALA A 1 3.26 48.58 29.44
C ALA A 1 3.90 48.23 28.09
N GLY A 2 5.11 48.73 27.80
CA GLY A 2 5.72 48.62 26.48
C GLY A 2 6.47 47.29 26.26
N GLY A 3 6.27 46.66 25.10
CA GLY A 3 7.08 45.54 24.62
C GLY A 3 8.30 46.04 23.81
N PRO A 4 9.39 45.24 23.67
CA PRO A 4 10.74 45.80 23.53
C PRO A 4 11.21 46.17 22.12
N LEU A 5 10.38 45.99 21.09
CA LEU A 5 10.79 46.13 19.69
C LEU A 5 9.83 47.07 18.93
N GLY A 6 10.31 48.28 18.62
CA GLY A 6 9.63 49.21 17.74
C GLY A 6 9.83 48.86 16.25
N PRO A 7 9.02 49.43 15.33
CA PRO A 7 9.14 49.18 13.89
C PRO A 7 10.50 49.59 13.31
N SER A 8 11.19 50.55 13.94
CA SER A 8 12.57 50.90 13.63
C SER A 8 13.55 49.75 13.90
N ALA A 9 13.41 49.02 15.00
CA ALA A 9 14.25 47.86 15.31
C ALA A 9 14.00 46.69 14.32
N ALA A 10 12.75 46.53 13.85
CA ALA A 10 12.41 45.60 12.78
C ALA A 10 13.17 45.94 11.48
N LEU A 11 13.11 47.20 11.06
CA LEU A 11 13.81 47.73 9.89
C LEU A 11 15.33 47.60 10.04
N THR A 12 15.90 47.91 11.20
CA THR A 12 17.35 47.74 11.46
C THR A 12 17.75 46.27 11.38
N ALA A 13 16.99 45.34 11.97
CA ALA A 13 17.25 43.91 11.87
C ALA A 13 17.15 43.40 10.42
N LEU A 14 16.16 43.87 9.66
CA LEU A 14 15.93 43.48 8.27
C LEU A 14 17.02 44.06 7.34
N LEU A 15 17.43 45.32 7.55
CA LEU A 15 18.55 45.96 6.85
C LEU A 15 19.89 45.32 7.19
N LEU A 16 20.16 44.98 8.45
CA LEU A 16 21.35 44.23 8.84
C LEU A 16 21.33 42.81 8.26
N THR A 17 20.17 42.17 8.16
CA THR A 17 19.99 40.86 7.51
C THR A 17 20.26 40.96 6.00
N ALA A 18 19.73 41.99 5.33
CA ALA A 18 19.99 42.24 3.91
C ALA A 18 21.47 42.59 3.65
N ALA A 19 22.09 43.40 4.51
CA ALA A 19 23.52 43.73 4.42
C ALA A 19 24.41 42.50 4.68
N ALA A 20 24.09 41.67 5.68
CA ALA A 20 24.75 40.39 5.93
C ALA A 20 24.56 39.41 4.76
N ALA A 21 23.38 39.40 4.12
CA ALA A 21 23.11 38.60 2.94
C ALA A 21 23.95 39.04 1.73
N LEU A 22 23.93 40.34 1.43
CA LEU A 22 24.66 40.93 0.31
C LEU A 22 26.18 40.80 0.48
N THR A 23 26.70 40.99 1.70
CA THR A 23 28.13 40.77 2.00
C THR A 23 28.51 39.30 1.93
N ALA A 24 27.68 38.37 2.42
CA ALA A 24 27.94 36.93 2.31
C ALA A 24 27.92 36.42 0.86
N VAL A 25 27.07 37.00 -0.01
CA VAL A 25 27.05 36.73 -1.45
C VAL A 25 28.24 37.37 -2.16
N GLY A 26 28.58 38.62 -1.82
CA GLY A 26 29.65 39.38 -2.46
C GLY A 26 31.08 38.95 -2.11
N PHE A 27 31.34 38.48 -0.89
CA PHE A 27 32.71 38.24 -0.39
C PHE A 27 33.17 36.76 -0.34
N GLY A 28 32.40 35.80 -0.84
CA GLY A 28 33.02 34.57 -1.36
C GLY A 28 32.28 33.24 -1.22
N GLY A 29 32.23 32.53 -2.34
CA GLY A 29 32.36 31.06 -2.35
C GLY A 29 31.18 30.24 -2.88
N GLY A 30 30.50 30.68 -3.94
CA GLY A 30 29.48 29.88 -4.63
C GLY A 30 28.17 29.69 -3.86
N ALA A 31 27.15 29.16 -4.55
CA ALA A 31 25.78 29.11 -4.05
C ALA A 31 25.64 28.38 -2.70
N ASN A 32 26.33 27.25 -2.50
CA ASN A 32 26.26 26.47 -1.25
C ASN A 32 26.72 27.29 -0.02
N ARG A 33 27.81 28.07 -0.12
CA ARG A 33 28.34 28.85 1.02
C ARG A 33 27.49 30.09 1.29
N ALA A 34 26.90 30.68 0.25
CA ALA A 34 25.91 31.74 0.41
C ALA A 34 24.67 31.23 1.18
N VAL A 35 24.06 30.12 0.75
CA VAL A 35 22.89 29.54 1.43
C VAL A 35 23.20 29.23 2.91
N ALA A 36 24.34 28.62 3.21
CA ALA A 36 24.72 28.27 4.59
C ALA A 36 24.89 29.49 5.53
N ARG A 37 25.25 30.66 4.98
CA ARG A 37 25.45 31.90 5.75
C ARG A 37 24.22 32.79 5.83
N VAL A 38 23.46 32.90 4.74
CA VAL A 38 22.32 33.82 4.63
C VAL A 38 21.05 33.25 5.27
N THR A 39 20.79 31.95 5.08
CA THR A 39 19.56 31.29 5.56
C THR A 39 19.26 31.50 7.05
N PRO A 40 20.20 31.32 8.01
CA PRO A 40 19.86 31.47 9.43
C PRO A 40 19.52 32.92 9.82
N VAL A 41 20.14 33.91 9.18
CA VAL A 41 19.86 35.33 9.45
C VAL A 41 18.50 35.72 8.83
N ALA A 42 18.25 35.31 7.59
CA ALA A 42 16.96 35.50 6.92
C ALA A 42 15.81 34.82 7.69
N ALA A 43 16.02 33.60 8.19
CA ALA A 43 15.04 32.88 8.98
C ALA A 43 14.68 33.61 10.29
N LEU A 44 15.69 34.13 11.01
CA LEU A 44 15.47 34.92 12.21
C LEU A 44 14.67 36.21 11.91
N ALA A 45 15.01 36.90 10.83
CA ALA A 45 14.31 38.13 10.41
C ALA A 45 12.84 37.85 10.07
N ILE A 46 12.56 36.78 9.30
CA ILE A 46 11.19 36.36 8.96
C ILE A 46 10.39 36.05 10.23
N LEU A 47 10.99 35.36 11.21
CA LEU A 47 10.32 35.00 12.47
C LEU A 47 9.98 36.22 13.35
N ILE A 48 10.83 37.24 13.37
CA ILE A 48 10.67 38.47 14.18
C ILE A 48 9.71 39.47 13.52
N MET A 49 9.71 39.55 12.19
CA MET A 49 8.96 40.52 11.39
C MET A 49 7.47 40.69 11.78
N PRO A 50 6.64 39.61 11.91
CA PRO A 50 5.22 39.77 12.23
C PRO A 50 4.98 40.39 13.62
N TYR A 51 5.81 40.07 14.61
CA TYR A 51 5.70 40.64 15.96
C TYR A 51 6.12 42.12 15.97
N ALA A 52 7.20 42.45 15.28
CA ALA A 52 7.73 43.82 15.28
C ALA A 52 6.88 44.80 14.44
N LEU A 53 6.17 44.30 13.42
CA LEU A 53 5.14 45.04 12.67
C LEU A 53 3.73 44.97 13.29
N ARG A 54 3.54 44.23 14.39
CA ARG A 54 2.23 43.99 15.04
C ARG A 54 1.16 43.42 14.08
N LEU A 55 1.58 42.50 13.22
CA LEU A 55 0.67 41.77 12.31
C LEU A 55 -0.20 40.76 13.08
N SER A 56 -1.21 40.21 12.42
CA SER A 56 -2.08 39.18 12.99
C SER A 56 -1.32 37.89 13.29
N TRP A 57 -1.88 37.07 14.20
CA TRP A 57 -1.36 35.74 14.54
C TRP A 57 -1.09 34.87 13.30
N ASN A 58 -1.97 34.93 12.29
CA ASN A 58 -1.82 34.19 11.04
C ASN A 58 -0.51 34.52 10.31
N ALA A 59 -0.02 35.76 10.41
CA ALA A 59 1.27 36.15 9.84
C ALA A 59 2.46 35.51 10.59
N ALA A 60 2.35 35.30 11.91
CA ALA A 60 3.35 34.57 12.69
C ALA A 60 3.35 33.06 12.37
N VAL A 61 2.17 32.48 12.14
CA VAL A 61 2.03 31.09 11.65
C VAL A 61 2.71 30.91 10.29
N LEU A 62 2.38 31.79 9.34
CA LEU A 62 3.00 31.78 8.00
C LEU A 62 4.51 32.06 8.05
N ALA A 63 5.00 32.90 8.98
CA ALA A 63 6.42 33.09 9.21
C ALA A 63 7.12 31.79 9.66
N GLY A 64 6.55 31.05 10.62
CA GLY A 64 7.10 29.76 11.06
C GLY A 64 7.15 28.72 9.93
N LEU A 65 6.08 28.62 9.14
CA LEU A 65 6.01 27.73 7.98
C LEU A 65 6.99 28.13 6.88
N THR A 66 7.07 29.41 6.52
CA THR A 66 8.01 29.88 5.49
C THR A 66 9.46 29.64 5.90
N VAL A 67 9.83 29.89 7.17
CA VAL A 67 11.15 29.52 7.71
C VAL A 67 11.43 28.03 7.53
N PHE A 68 10.48 27.14 7.88
CA PHE A 68 10.64 25.70 7.64
C PHE A 68 10.88 25.39 6.16
N THR A 69 10.07 25.95 5.24
CA THR A 69 10.25 25.69 3.80
C THR A 69 11.61 26.14 3.27
N VAL A 70 12.07 27.34 3.65
CA VAL A 70 13.35 27.90 3.21
C VAL A 70 14.52 27.10 3.78
N CYS A 71 14.47 26.75 5.08
CA CYS A 71 15.51 25.93 5.71
C CYS A 71 15.58 24.52 5.09
N MET A 72 14.44 23.84 4.91
CA MET A 72 14.42 22.47 4.40
C MET A 72 14.76 22.39 2.91
N LEU A 73 14.23 23.28 2.07
CA LEU A 73 14.58 23.33 0.65
C LEU A 73 16.03 23.80 0.46
N GLY A 74 16.49 24.79 1.24
CA GLY A 74 17.89 25.21 1.23
C GLY A 74 18.84 24.06 1.56
N VAL A 75 18.52 23.23 2.56
CA VAL A 75 19.28 22.02 2.91
C VAL A 75 19.17 20.91 1.87
N ALA A 76 18.00 20.71 1.24
CA ALA A 76 17.77 19.65 0.25
C ALA A 76 18.41 19.93 -1.11
N LEU A 77 18.40 21.20 -1.55
CA LEU A 77 18.86 21.64 -2.88
C LEU A 77 20.35 22.03 -2.91
N THR A 78 21.00 22.12 -1.75
CA THR A 78 22.46 22.33 -1.61
C THR A 78 23.23 21.01 -1.51
N GLU A 79 24.46 21.02 -2.01
CA GLU A 79 25.34 19.84 -1.94
C GLU A 79 25.89 19.67 -0.51
N PRO A 80 26.16 18.42 -0.06
CA PRO A 80 26.71 18.21 1.26
C PRO A 80 28.14 18.76 1.38
N PRO A 81 28.51 19.34 2.54
CA PRO A 81 29.90 19.70 2.82
C PRO A 81 30.79 18.45 2.80
N THR A 82 32.04 18.60 2.35
CA THR A 82 33.02 17.51 2.35
C THR A 82 33.56 17.22 3.75
N ASP A 83 34.32 16.14 3.91
CA ASP A 83 35.01 15.79 5.17
C ASP A 83 36.34 16.55 5.37
N ALA A 84 36.66 17.53 4.53
CA ALA A 84 37.78 18.44 4.75
C ALA A 84 37.51 19.37 5.95
N ASP A 85 38.53 19.67 6.75
CA ASP A 85 38.39 20.52 7.94
C ASP A 85 37.91 21.95 7.65
N SER A 86 38.15 22.45 6.43
CA SER A 86 37.63 23.73 5.95
C SER A 86 36.09 23.80 5.92
N ASP A 87 35.41 22.66 5.78
CA ASP A 87 33.95 22.57 5.69
C ASP A 87 33.26 22.28 7.05
N ARG A 88 34.03 22.14 8.15
CA ARG A 88 33.50 21.89 9.51
C ARG A 88 32.50 22.96 9.97
N SER A 89 32.77 24.23 9.61
CA SER A 89 31.87 25.37 9.87
C SER A 89 30.55 25.27 9.11
N LEU A 90 30.58 24.85 7.84
CA LEU A 90 29.39 24.64 7.01
C LEU A 90 28.52 23.50 7.53
N ARG A 91 29.14 22.42 8.03
CA ARG A 91 28.43 21.29 8.66
C ARG A 91 27.63 21.75 9.89
N THR A 92 28.26 22.55 10.76
CA THR A 92 27.62 23.11 11.95
C THR A 92 26.48 24.07 11.58
N ALA A 93 26.70 24.96 10.60
CA ALA A 93 25.66 25.85 10.09
C ALA A 93 24.46 25.08 9.50
N ARG A 94 24.70 24.00 8.75
CA ARG A 94 23.64 23.15 8.19
C ARG A 94 22.80 22.48 9.27
N ILE A 95 23.42 22.00 10.35
CA ILE A 95 22.70 21.43 11.51
C ILE A 95 21.83 22.52 12.18
N ALA A 96 22.37 23.72 12.39
CA ALA A 96 21.61 24.84 12.95
C ALA A 96 20.41 25.24 12.07
N ILE A 97 20.57 25.27 10.74
CA ILE A 97 19.47 25.53 9.78
C ILE A 97 18.37 24.46 9.89
N VAL A 98 18.74 23.16 9.97
CA VAL A 98 17.77 22.06 10.15
C VAL A 98 17.02 22.20 11.48
N LEU A 99 17.72 22.46 12.59
CA LEU A 99 17.10 22.63 13.91
C LEU A 99 16.18 23.85 13.96
N MET A 100 16.62 24.99 13.43
CA MET A 100 15.80 26.20 13.34
C MET A 100 14.57 25.98 12.47
N GLY A 101 14.73 25.30 11.33
CA GLY A 101 13.62 24.87 10.48
C GLY A 101 12.62 23.99 11.21
N LEU A 102 13.07 22.93 11.89
CA LEU A 102 12.19 22.03 12.66
C LEU A 102 11.43 22.75 13.77
N VAL A 103 12.09 23.60 14.56
CA VAL A 103 11.45 24.34 15.66
C VAL A 103 10.41 25.33 15.12
N ALA A 104 10.77 26.14 14.11
CA ALA A 104 9.84 27.09 13.50
C ALA A 104 8.68 26.39 12.76
N GLY A 105 8.97 25.28 12.09
CA GLY A 105 7.98 24.47 11.37
C GLY A 105 6.98 23.79 12.30
N ASN A 106 7.42 23.22 13.42
CA ASN A 106 6.53 22.64 14.42
C ASN A 106 5.63 23.70 15.07
N ALA A 107 6.17 24.89 15.37
CA ALA A 107 5.38 26.02 15.87
C ALA A 107 4.36 26.52 14.83
N GLY A 108 4.78 26.65 13.57
CA GLY A 108 3.91 27.00 12.45
C GLY A 108 2.81 25.96 12.21
N LEU A 109 3.13 24.66 12.25
CA LEU A 109 2.16 23.58 12.08
C LEU A 109 1.14 23.57 13.23
N ALA A 110 1.57 23.72 14.48
CA ALA A 110 0.68 23.83 15.63
C ALA A 110 -0.27 25.04 15.51
N GLY A 111 0.22 26.18 15.00
CA GLY A 111 -0.59 27.37 14.74
C GLY A 111 -1.53 27.23 13.54
N ALA A 112 -1.15 26.46 12.51
CA ALA A 112 -1.98 26.23 11.33
C ALA A 112 -3.23 25.40 11.64
N LEU A 113 -3.11 24.44 12.56
CA LEU A 113 -4.23 23.61 13.05
C LEU A 113 -5.34 24.41 13.77
N ALA A 114 -5.10 25.68 14.08
CA ALA A 114 -6.11 26.54 14.73
C ALA A 114 -7.29 26.91 13.80
N THR A 115 -7.14 26.81 12.48
CA THR A 115 -8.22 27.10 11.51
C THR A 115 -8.21 26.12 10.33
N PRO A 116 -9.38 25.76 9.75
CA PRO A 116 -9.45 24.86 8.60
C PRO A 116 -8.68 25.39 7.38
N GLU A 117 -8.80 26.68 7.09
CA GLU A 117 -8.14 27.34 5.96
C GLU A 117 -6.60 27.24 6.04
N MET A 118 -6.02 27.60 7.19
CA MET A 118 -4.57 27.48 7.39
C MET A 118 -4.11 26.02 7.41
N THR A 119 -4.93 25.09 7.91
CA THR A 119 -4.63 23.65 7.88
C THR A 119 -4.52 23.13 6.44
N ILE A 120 -5.54 23.42 5.61
CA ILE A 120 -5.57 23.02 4.19
C ILE A 120 -4.42 23.67 3.42
N PHE A 121 -4.19 24.98 3.61
CA PHE A 121 -3.08 25.69 2.98
C PHE A 121 -1.72 25.08 3.36
N THR A 122 -1.53 24.74 4.63
CA THR A 122 -0.27 24.19 5.14
C THR A 122 0.04 22.82 4.56
N PHE A 123 -0.93 21.89 4.55
CA PHE A 123 -0.70 20.57 3.96
C PHE A 123 -0.58 20.64 2.43
N GLY A 124 -1.37 21.46 1.75
CA GLY A 124 -1.25 21.67 0.30
C GLY A 124 0.12 22.25 -0.10
N GLY A 125 0.60 23.25 0.65
CA GLY A 125 1.95 23.79 0.49
C GLY A 125 3.04 22.76 0.79
N ALA A 126 2.86 21.95 1.84
CA ALA A 126 3.80 20.89 2.21
C ALA A 126 3.91 19.79 1.15
N VAL A 127 2.85 19.47 0.39
CA VAL A 127 2.94 18.59 -0.80
C VAL A 127 3.89 19.19 -1.84
N GLY A 128 3.75 20.47 -2.16
CA GLY A 128 4.64 21.15 -3.12
C GLY A 128 6.10 21.22 -2.66
N VAL A 129 6.33 21.48 -1.37
CA VAL A 129 7.66 21.53 -0.74
C VAL A 129 8.29 20.13 -0.70
N GLY A 130 7.52 19.10 -0.35
CA GLY A 130 7.97 17.71 -0.38
C GLY A 130 8.31 17.26 -1.80
N ALA A 131 7.46 17.55 -2.78
CA ALA A 131 7.68 17.20 -4.19
C ALA A 131 8.90 17.93 -4.79
N THR A 132 9.13 19.20 -4.46
CA THR A 132 10.32 19.94 -4.91
C THR A 132 11.61 19.41 -4.26
N ALA A 133 11.58 19.05 -2.97
CA ALA A 133 12.69 18.35 -2.31
C ALA A 133 12.94 16.95 -2.90
N ALA A 134 11.87 16.22 -3.23
CA ALA A 134 11.92 14.88 -3.82
C ALA A 134 12.53 14.87 -5.22
N LEU A 135 12.12 15.80 -6.09
CA LEU A 135 12.61 15.88 -7.46
C LEU A 135 14.01 16.51 -7.53
N GLY A 136 14.18 17.68 -6.89
CA GLY A 136 15.40 18.51 -6.96
C GLY A 136 16.51 18.15 -5.96
N GLY A 137 16.23 17.31 -4.96
CA GLY A 137 17.16 17.04 -3.86
C GLY A 137 18.52 16.47 -4.30
N LYS A 138 19.59 17.12 -3.84
CA LYS A 138 20.98 16.77 -4.18
C LYS A 138 21.45 15.48 -3.52
N THR A 139 20.97 15.19 -2.30
CA THR A 139 21.28 13.94 -1.60
C THR A 139 20.12 12.96 -1.67
N GLN A 140 20.42 11.66 -1.70
CA GLN A 140 19.40 10.60 -1.68
C GLN A 140 18.49 10.71 -0.44
N MET A 141 19.06 11.02 0.73
CA MET A 141 18.30 11.19 1.97
C MET A 141 17.31 12.35 1.89
N ALA A 142 17.71 13.49 1.29
CA ALA A 142 16.80 14.63 1.10
C ALA A 142 15.64 14.28 0.17
N ARG A 143 15.87 13.46 -0.88
CA ARG A 143 14.80 13.02 -1.78
C ARG A 143 13.86 12.03 -1.12
N ILE A 144 14.38 11.05 -0.38
CA ILE A 144 13.58 10.10 0.41
C ILE A 144 12.68 10.87 1.40
N LEU A 145 13.25 11.81 2.16
CA LEU A 145 12.47 12.64 3.08
C LEU A 145 11.47 13.55 2.35
N GLY A 146 11.81 14.06 1.17
CA GLY A 146 10.89 14.81 0.30
C GLY A 146 9.69 13.98 -0.14
N TRP A 147 9.91 12.74 -0.61
CA TRP A 147 8.85 11.82 -1.00
C TRP A 147 7.96 11.42 0.17
N LEU A 148 8.56 11.05 1.32
CA LEU A 148 7.81 10.71 2.53
C LEU A 148 7.01 11.90 3.05
N GLY A 149 7.59 13.10 3.05
CA GLY A 149 6.92 14.33 3.44
C GLY A 149 5.76 14.69 2.50
N ALA A 150 5.95 14.55 1.17
CA ALA A 150 4.89 14.77 0.19
C ALA A 150 3.74 13.77 0.32
N ALA A 151 4.04 12.50 0.62
CA ALA A 151 3.04 11.46 0.83
C ALA A 151 2.16 11.79 2.06
N VAL A 152 2.78 11.95 3.24
CA VAL A 152 2.09 12.27 4.50
C VAL A 152 1.32 13.59 4.38
N ALA A 153 1.90 14.62 3.76
CA ALA A 153 1.21 15.88 3.51
C ALA A 153 0.00 15.70 2.56
N GLY A 154 0.10 14.85 1.54
CA GLY A 154 -0.99 14.60 0.59
C GLY A 154 -2.17 13.86 1.22
N GLU A 155 -1.89 12.87 2.06
CA GLU A 155 -2.90 12.15 2.85
C GLU A 155 -3.63 13.11 3.82
N LEU A 156 -2.86 13.89 4.59
CA LEU A 156 -3.40 14.86 5.54
C LEU A 156 -4.15 16.01 4.84
N PHE A 157 -3.72 16.44 3.65
CA PHE A 157 -4.40 17.43 2.83
C PHE A 157 -5.80 16.96 2.41
N ILE A 158 -5.91 15.74 1.86
CA ILE A 158 -7.20 15.16 1.49
C ILE A 158 -8.09 14.95 2.71
N MET A 159 -7.55 14.47 3.82
CA MET A 159 -8.31 14.30 5.05
C MET A 159 -8.83 15.66 5.57
N SER A 160 -8.01 16.71 5.53
CA SER A 160 -8.38 18.07 5.97
C SER A 160 -9.46 18.68 5.08
N ILE A 161 -9.34 18.57 3.75
CA ILE A 161 -10.37 19.02 2.80
C ILE A 161 -11.68 18.26 3.02
N SER A 162 -11.60 16.94 3.18
CA SER A 162 -12.79 16.11 3.37
C SER A 162 -13.54 16.45 4.64
N LEU A 163 -12.81 16.67 5.75
CA LEU A 163 -13.38 17.11 7.02
C LEU A 163 -13.99 18.52 6.92
N HIS A 164 -13.34 19.45 6.21
CA HIS A 164 -13.83 20.82 6.03
C HIS A 164 -15.11 20.92 5.20
N ILE A 165 -15.22 20.11 4.14
CA ILE A 165 -16.40 20.07 3.25
C ILE A 165 -17.51 19.15 3.82
N GLY A 166 -17.22 18.38 4.88
CA GLY A 166 -18.17 17.44 5.48
C GLY A 166 -18.40 16.18 4.63
N LEU A 167 -17.40 15.77 3.84
CA LEU A 167 -17.50 14.58 2.99
C LEU A 167 -17.62 13.29 3.83
N PRO A 168 -18.47 12.33 3.41
CA PRO A 168 -18.54 11.01 4.03
C PRO A 168 -17.18 10.29 4.02
N ARG A 169 -16.88 9.55 5.10
CA ARG A 169 -15.62 8.82 5.30
C ARG A 169 -15.20 7.95 4.10
N ALA A 170 -16.18 7.39 3.39
CA ALA A 170 -15.95 6.60 2.18
C ALA A 170 -15.25 7.39 1.05
N TRP A 171 -15.62 8.65 0.83
CA TRP A 171 -14.99 9.51 -0.17
C TRP A 171 -13.59 9.94 0.28
N THR A 172 -13.40 10.20 1.57
CA THR A 172 -12.07 10.45 2.16
C THR A 172 -11.14 9.27 1.95
N ALA A 173 -11.62 8.04 2.21
CA ALA A 173 -10.86 6.81 2.03
C ALA A 173 -10.42 6.62 0.56
N LEU A 174 -11.33 6.85 -0.40
CA LEU A 174 -11.01 6.80 -1.83
C LEU A 174 -9.98 7.86 -2.23
N GLY A 175 -10.07 9.08 -1.68
CA GLY A 175 -9.08 10.14 -1.91
C GLY A 175 -7.69 9.78 -1.36
N VAL A 176 -7.61 9.26 -0.14
CA VAL A 176 -6.34 8.79 0.46
C VAL A 176 -5.74 7.64 -0.36
N LEU A 177 -6.57 6.68 -0.81
CA LEU A 177 -6.10 5.62 -1.71
C LEU A 177 -5.58 6.19 -3.05
N ALA A 178 -6.21 7.24 -3.58
CA ALA A 178 -5.77 7.89 -4.82
C ALA A 178 -4.38 8.54 -4.67
N VAL A 179 -4.03 9.11 -3.51
CA VAL A 179 -2.66 9.59 -3.23
C VAL A 179 -1.66 8.44 -3.24
N GLY A 180 -1.97 7.32 -2.57
CA GLY A 180 -1.14 6.12 -2.59
C GLY A 180 -0.95 5.55 -4.01
N ALA A 181 -2.02 5.51 -4.80
CA ALA A 181 -2.00 5.10 -6.19
C ALA A 181 -1.15 6.04 -7.06
N VAL A 182 -1.25 7.36 -6.88
CA VAL A 182 -0.43 8.36 -7.61
C VAL A 182 1.06 8.21 -7.27
N LEU A 183 1.41 7.97 -5.99
CA LEU A 183 2.80 7.70 -5.60
C LEU A 183 3.34 6.43 -6.26
N ILE A 184 2.57 5.34 -6.24
CA ILE A 184 2.98 4.06 -6.82
C ILE A 184 3.03 4.12 -8.37
N ILE A 185 2.05 4.74 -9.02
CA ILE A 185 2.06 4.89 -10.49
C ILE A 185 3.17 5.87 -10.90
N GLY A 186 3.33 6.98 -10.20
CA GLY A 186 4.42 7.95 -10.43
C GLY A 186 5.80 7.31 -10.29
N ALA A 187 6.00 6.46 -9.28
CA ALA A 187 7.23 5.69 -9.13
C ALA A 187 7.46 4.61 -10.21
N ALA A 188 6.42 4.21 -10.95
CA ALA A 188 6.55 3.30 -12.09
C ALA A 188 6.89 4.05 -13.39
N LEU A 189 6.37 5.27 -13.54
CA LEU A 189 6.55 6.10 -14.74
C LEU A 189 7.87 6.90 -14.73
N LEU A 190 8.42 7.23 -13.56
CA LEU A 190 9.64 8.03 -13.45
C LEU A 190 10.90 7.22 -13.88
N PRO A 191 11.57 7.57 -15.01
CA PRO A 191 12.69 6.77 -15.53
C PRO A 191 13.90 6.70 -14.59
N ARG A 192 14.01 7.65 -13.65
CA ARG A 192 15.03 7.69 -12.60
C ARG A 192 15.01 6.43 -11.73
N PHE A 193 13.83 5.90 -11.39
CA PHE A 193 13.69 4.73 -10.53
C PHE A 193 14.05 3.40 -11.19
N ALA A 194 14.22 3.36 -12.51
CA ALA A 194 14.81 2.21 -13.20
C ALA A 194 16.32 2.04 -12.90
N ARG A 195 17.00 3.09 -12.41
CA ARG A 195 18.43 3.04 -12.09
C ARG A 195 18.67 2.34 -10.74
N GLN A 196 19.65 1.43 -10.70
CA GLN A 196 19.98 0.64 -9.52
C GLN A 196 20.31 1.49 -8.28
N GLU A 197 20.95 2.66 -8.47
CA GLU A 197 21.24 3.64 -7.41
C GLU A 197 19.99 4.22 -6.74
N SER A 198 18.85 4.26 -7.44
CA SER A 198 17.61 4.87 -6.94
C SER A 198 16.64 3.85 -6.33
N ARG A 199 17.03 2.56 -6.21
CA ARG A 199 16.26 1.51 -5.51
C ARG A 199 15.75 1.90 -4.11
N PRO A 200 16.58 2.43 -3.19
CA PRO A 200 16.10 2.81 -1.85
C PRO A 200 15.10 3.97 -1.87
N GLU A 201 15.20 4.87 -2.85
CA GLU A 201 14.23 5.95 -3.05
C GLU A 201 12.90 5.41 -3.58
N ALA A 202 12.95 4.53 -4.59
CA ALA A 202 11.77 3.84 -5.11
C ALA A 202 11.05 3.01 -4.04
N SER A 203 11.79 2.28 -3.19
CA SER A 203 11.18 1.50 -2.10
C SER A 203 10.53 2.38 -1.04
N ALA A 204 11.10 3.55 -0.73
CA ALA A 204 10.47 4.48 0.21
C ALA A 204 9.14 5.03 -0.33
N VAL A 205 9.08 5.35 -1.62
CA VAL A 205 7.83 5.78 -2.28
C VAL A 205 6.80 4.63 -2.35
N GLU A 206 7.25 3.41 -2.65
CA GLU A 206 6.38 2.21 -2.62
C GLU A 206 5.79 2.02 -1.22
N TRP A 207 6.61 1.97 -0.17
CA TRP A 207 6.13 1.79 1.21
C TRP A 207 5.15 2.88 1.64
N ALA A 208 5.43 4.15 1.32
CA ALA A 208 4.51 5.26 1.59
C ALA A 208 3.14 5.04 0.91
N GLY A 209 3.14 4.67 -0.38
CA GLY A 209 1.90 4.36 -1.09
C GLY A 209 1.16 3.14 -0.55
N GLN A 210 1.87 2.14 -0.01
CA GLN A 210 1.27 0.99 0.68
C GLN A 210 0.63 1.40 2.03
N PHE A 211 1.25 2.32 2.79
CA PHE A 211 0.67 2.86 4.03
C PHE A 211 -0.62 3.65 3.76
N ALA A 212 -0.67 4.45 2.69
CA ALA A 212 -1.89 5.16 2.28
C ALA A 212 -3.09 4.21 2.11
N ALA A 213 -2.88 3.02 1.54
CA ALA A 213 -3.95 2.02 1.38
C ALA A 213 -4.41 1.40 2.70
N VAL A 214 -3.50 1.22 3.67
CA VAL A 214 -3.87 0.79 5.04
C VAL A 214 -4.74 1.86 5.71
N ILE A 215 -4.37 3.14 5.59
CA ILE A 215 -5.16 4.25 6.13
C ILE A 215 -6.54 4.32 5.47
N ALA A 216 -6.60 4.22 4.13
CA ALA A 216 -7.86 4.18 3.39
C ALA A 216 -8.75 3.00 3.83
N LEU A 217 -8.18 1.81 4.01
CA LEU A 217 -8.92 0.64 4.48
C LEU A 217 -9.50 0.85 5.89
N VAL A 218 -8.72 1.42 6.81
CA VAL A 218 -9.17 1.76 8.18
C VAL A 218 -10.32 2.77 8.15
N LEU A 219 -10.23 3.81 7.30
CA LEU A 219 -11.30 4.82 7.13
C LEU A 219 -12.61 4.24 6.58
N ALA A 220 -12.56 3.09 5.91
CA ALA A 220 -13.71 2.46 5.27
C ALA A 220 -14.35 1.30 6.04
N LEU A 221 -13.81 0.90 7.20
CA LEU A 221 -14.27 -0.30 7.95
C LEU A 221 -15.76 -0.31 8.28
N GLU A 222 -16.40 0.85 8.40
CA GLU A 222 -17.84 1.01 8.67
C GLU A 222 -18.73 0.72 7.45
N SER A 223 -18.16 0.59 6.24
CA SER A 223 -18.89 0.42 4.99
C SER A 223 -18.34 -0.75 4.17
N PRO A 224 -18.97 -1.94 4.19
CA PRO A 224 -18.47 -3.13 3.49
C PRO A 224 -18.42 -2.94 1.97
N VAL A 225 -19.31 -2.11 1.41
CA VAL A 225 -19.28 -1.70 0.00
C VAL A 225 -18.02 -0.90 -0.32
N THR A 226 -17.67 0.07 0.54
CA THR A 226 -16.46 0.89 0.35
C THR A 226 -15.19 0.05 0.47
N VAL A 227 -15.14 -0.88 1.44
CA VAL A 227 -14.03 -1.85 1.54
C VAL A 227 -13.89 -2.67 0.26
N GLY A 228 -15.00 -3.14 -0.33
CA GLY A 228 -14.99 -3.83 -1.62
C GLY A 228 -14.40 -2.98 -2.75
N VAL A 229 -14.82 -1.71 -2.88
CA VAL A 229 -14.27 -0.77 -3.88
C VAL A 229 -12.78 -0.50 -3.66
N LEU A 230 -12.36 -0.29 -2.42
CA LEU A 230 -10.95 -0.06 -2.09
C LEU A 230 -10.09 -1.29 -2.40
N LEU A 231 -10.53 -2.51 -2.05
CA LEU A 231 -9.81 -3.74 -2.37
C LEU A 231 -9.73 -3.99 -3.88
N ALA A 232 -10.78 -3.65 -4.64
CA ALA A 232 -10.77 -3.72 -6.10
C ALA A 232 -9.75 -2.72 -6.69
N ALA A 233 -9.81 -1.44 -6.28
CA ALA A 233 -8.87 -0.42 -6.71
C ALA A 233 -7.43 -0.75 -6.31
N TRP A 234 -7.23 -1.28 -5.10
CA TRP A 234 -5.92 -1.68 -4.61
C TRP A 234 -5.35 -2.90 -5.34
N SER A 235 -6.18 -3.85 -5.75
CA SER A 235 -5.75 -4.96 -6.61
C SER A 235 -5.15 -4.46 -7.93
N ALA A 236 -5.73 -3.42 -8.54
CA ALA A 236 -5.17 -2.82 -9.75
C ALA A 236 -3.79 -2.17 -9.49
N VAL A 237 -3.63 -1.46 -8.37
CA VAL A 237 -2.33 -0.86 -7.98
C VAL A 237 -1.26 -1.95 -7.73
N LEU A 238 -1.61 -3.03 -7.04
CA LEU A 238 -0.72 -4.18 -6.81
C LEU A 238 -0.40 -4.96 -8.11
N GLY A 239 -1.32 -5.00 -9.07
CA GLY A 239 -1.07 -5.53 -10.41
C GLY A 239 -0.02 -4.70 -11.17
N VAL A 240 -0.09 -3.36 -11.07
CA VAL A 240 0.90 -2.46 -11.66
C VAL A 240 2.28 -2.61 -11.00
N THR A 241 2.37 -2.79 -9.68
CA THR A 241 3.68 -3.05 -9.02
C THR A 241 4.27 -4.40 -9.42
N ALA A 242 3.47 -5.46 -9.49
CA ALA A 242 3.92 -6.79 -9.95
C ALA A 242 4.51 -6.78 -11.37
N GLY A 243 4.10 -5.83 -12.22
CA GLY A 243 4.62 -5.60 -13.57
C GLY A 243 6.05 -5.04 -13.64
N ARG A 244 6.59 -4.45 -12.56
CA ARG A 244 7.90 -3.76 -12.62
C ARG A 244 9.07 -4.72 -12.85
N PRO A 245 10.02 -4.40 -13.74
CA PRO A 245 11.20 -5.23 -14.02
C PRO A 245 12.29 -5.14 -12.93
N THR A 246 12.16 -4.20 -11.99
CA THR A 246 13.14 -3.96 -10.90
C THR A 246 13.00 -4.93 -9.72
N HIS A 247 11.84 -5.58 -9.57
CA HIS A 247 11.56 -6.52 -8.48
C HIS A 247 12.12 -7.92 -8.75
N THR A 248 12.52 -8.61 -7.68
CA THR A 248 12.87 -10.04 -7.78
C THR A 248 11.65 -10.87 -8.18
N GLU A 249 11.87 -12.05 -8.75
CA GLU A 249 10.76 -12.94 -9.12
C GLU A 249 9.88 -13.31 -7.91
N THR A 250 10.48 -13.47 -6.74
CA THR A 250 9.77 -13.69 -5.47
C THR A 250 8.86 -12.52 -5.08
N GLN A 251 9.33 -11.28 -5.21
CA GLN A 251 8.53 -10.07 -4.95
C GLN A 251 7.39 -9.92 -5.96
N ARG A 252 7.67 -10.12 -7.26
CA ARG A 252 6.64 -10.04 -8.32
C ARG A 252 5.54 -11.08 -8.11
N ARG A 253 5.91 -12.31 -7.75
CA ARG A 253 4.94 -13.33 -7.32
C ARG A 253 4.14 -12.85 -6.12
N ALA A 254 4.78 -12.37 -5.04
CA ALA A 254 4.09 -11.90 -3.84
C ALA A 254 3.05 -10.79 -4.13
N TYR A 255 3.39 -9.79 -4.96
CA TYR A 255 2.45 -8.75 -5.36
C TYR A 255 1.31 -9.27 -6.25
N PHE A 256 1.59 -10.19 -7.18
CA PHE A 256 0.54 -10.87 -7.96
C PHE A 256 -0.43 -11.65 -7.05
N TRP A 257 0.10 -12.37 -6.06
CA TRP A 257 -0.67 -13.12 -5.06
C TRP A 257 -1.53 -12.20 -4.19
N ALA A 258 -0.98 -11.08 -3.72
CA ALA A 258 -1.71 -10.07 -2.96
C ALA A 258 -2.80 -9.38 -3.81
N SER A 259 -2.49 -9.04 -5.06
CA SER A 259 -3.45 -8.49 -6.03
C SER A 259 -4.62 -9.42 -6.25
N ALA A 260 -4.36 -10.69 -6.57
CA ALA A 260 -5.40 -11.70 -6.78
C ALA A 260 -6.26 -11.87 -5.51
N GLY A 261 -5.65 -11.97 -4.33
CA GLY A 261 -6.36 -12.04 -3.05
C GLY A 261 -7.29 -10.84 -2.81
N CYS A 262 -6.81 -9.61 -3.06
CA CYS A 262 -7.62 -8.39 -2.94
C CYS A 262 -8.79 -8.37 -3.94
N ALA A 263 -8.57 -8.76 -5.19
CA ALA A 263 -9.62 -8.83 -6.21
C ALA A 263 -10.70 -9.87 -5.87
N ILE A 264 -10.31 -11.04 -5.36
CA ILE A 264 -11.23 -12.08 -4.89
C ILE A 264 -12.03 -11.57 -3.68
N ALA A 265 -11.37 -10.97 -2.68
CA ALA A 265 -12.04 -10.42 -1.50
C ALA A 265 -13.03 -9.29 -1.86
N ALA A 266 -12.67 -8.41 -2.80
CA ALA A 266 -13.56 -7.39 -3.33
C ALA A 266 -14.81 -7.98 -3.99
N TRP A 267 -14.62 -8.96 -4.89
CA TRP A 267 -15.72 -9.66 -5.57
C TRP A 267 -16.70 -10.30 -4.57
N TRP A 268 -16.18 -10.94 -3.52
CA TRP A 268 -16.97 -11.51 -2.45
C TRP A 268 -17.78 -10.48 -1.65
N LEU A 269 -17.18 -9.33 -1.32
CA LEU A 269 -17.90 -8.24 -0.64
C LEU A 269 -19.02 -7.68 -1.52
N PHE A 270 -18.80 -7.55 -2.83
CA PHE A 270 -19.88 -7.16 -3.75
C PHE A 270 -20.98 -8.22 -3.85
N ALA A 271 -20.63 -9.51 -3.92
CA ALA A 271 -21.59 -10.60 -3.97
C ALA A 271 -22.47 -10.67 -2.70
N GLN A 272 -21.91 -10.41 -1.51
CA GLN A 272 -22.68 -10.32 -0.27
C GLN A 272 -23.60 -9.09 -0.24
N ASN A 273 -23.09 -7.91 -0.61
CA ASN A 273 -23.86 -6.66 -0.56
C ASN A 273 -25.00 -6.60 -1.59
N ALA A 274 -24.87 -7.31 -2.72
CA ALA A 274 -25.88 -7.34 -3.77
C ALA A 274 -27.18 -8.13 -3.43
N GLN A 275 -27.27 -8.71 -2.22
CA GLN A 275 -28.41 -9.52 -1.74
C GLN A 275 -28.94 -10.53 -2.77
N VAL A 276 -28.04 -11.12 -3.55
CA VAL A 276 -28.41 -12.03 -4.64
C VAL A 276 -29.07 -13.27 -4.04
N ALA A 277 -30.35 -13.50 -4.36
CA ALA A 277 -31.13 -14.62 -3.83
C ALA A 277 -30.46 -16.00 -4.06
N HIS A 278 -29.63 -16.11 -5.09
CA HIS A 278 -28.88 -17.32 -5.47
C HIS A 278 -27.39 -16.99 -5.70
N PRO A 279 -26.54 -16.94 -4.65
CA PRO A 279 -25.11 -16.64 -4.79
C PRO A 279 -24.33 -17.70 -5.59
N GLU A 280 -24.87 -18.91 -5.73
CA GLU A 280 -24.28 -19.98 -6.54
C GLU A 280 -24.18 -19.61 -8.04
N ALA A 281 -25.15 -18.86 -8.58
CA ALA A 281 -25.22 -18.54 -10.00
C ALA A 281 -24.11 -17.56 -10.47
N TYR A 282 -23.56 -16.77 -9.55
CA TYR A 282 -22.58 -15.71 -9.85
C TYR A 282 -21.15 -16.06 -9.42
N THR A 283 -20.98 -17.01 -8.50
CA THR A 283 -19.67 -17.52 -8.08
C THR A 283 -19.10 -18.55 -9.06
N LEU A 284 -19.94 -19.40 -9.66
CA LEU A 284 -19.54 -20.42 -10.64
C LEU A 284 -18.83 -19.87 -11.89
N PRO A 285 -19.33 -18.83 -12.58
CA PRO A 285 -18.65 -18.26 -13.75
C PRO A 285 -17.31 -17.62 -13.38
N PHE A 286 -17.23 -16.96 -12.22
CA PHE A 286 -16.00 -16.34 -11.74
C PHE A 286 -14.94 -17.40 -11.39
N ALA A 287 -15.32 -18.47 -10.70
CA ALA A 287 -14.48 -19.64 -10.46
C ALA A 287 -13.95 -20.25 -11.76
N LEU A 288 -14.80 -20.37 -12.79
CA LEU A 288 -14.40 -20.84 -14.12
C LEU A 288 -13.35 -19.92 -14.76
N VAL A 289 -13.53 -18.60 -14.69
CA VAL A 289 -12.58 -17.62 -15.24
C VAL A 289 -11.24 -17.67 -14.50
N VAL A 290 -11.21 -17.73 -13.17
CA VAL A 290 -9.95 -17.82 -12.41
C VAL A 290 -9.24 -19.15 -12.67
N LEU A 291 -9.98 -20.26 -12.83
CA LEU A 291 -9.42 -21.54 -13.28
C LEU A 291 -8.86 -21.48 -14.70
N LEU A 292 -9.55 -20.80 -15.63
CA LEU A 292 -9.08 -20.60 -17.01
C LEU A 292 -7.80 -19.76 -17.05
N VAL A 293 -7.72 -18.66 -16.28
CA VAL A 293 -6.49 -17.85 -16.14
C VAL A 293 -5.36 -18.72 -15.58
N GLY A 294 -5.60 -19.47 -14.51
CA GLY A 294 -4.61 -20.40 -13.95
C GLY A 294 -4.13 -21.47 -14.94
N VAL A 295 -5.00 -21.95 -15.83
CA VAL A 295 -4.66 -22.90 -16.91
C VAL A 295 -3.88 -22.23 -18.05
N ILE A 296 -4.14 -20.97 -18.38
CA ILE A 296 -3.41 -20.20 -19.40
C ILE A 296 -1.99 -19.86 -18.89
N GLU A 297 -1.87 -19.41 -17.65
CA GLU A 297 -0.58 -19.14 -16.98
C GLU A 297 0.32 -20.40 -16.99
N LEU A 298 -0.26 -21.57 -16.68
CA LEU A 298 0.42 -22.87 -16.69
C LEU A 298 0.92 -23.29 -18.08
N ARG A 299 0.23 -22.87 -19.16
CA ARG A 299 0.62 -23.16 -20.55
C ARG A 299 1.76 -22.26 -21.03
N GLN A 300 1.90 -21.06 -20.48
CA GLN A 300 2.93 -20.11 -20.89
C GLN A 300 4.25 -20.30 -20.13
N ARG A 301 4.24 -20.92 -18.94
CA ARG A 301 5.44 -21.13 -18.10
C ARG A 301 5.42 -22.51 -17.40
N PRO A 302 5.85 -23.59 -18.07
CA PRO A 302 5.82 -24.95 -17.51
C PRO A 302 6.76 -25.18 -16.31
N ASP A 303 7.73 -24.29 -16.07
CA ASP A 303 8.63 -24.34 -14.92
C ASP A 303 7.99 -23.89 -13.59
N LEU A 304 6.73 -23.41 -13.63
CA LEU A 304 5.98 -23.03 -12.43
C LEU A 304 5.32 -24.26 -11.78
N GLY A 305 5.80 -24.63 -10.60
CA GLY A 305 5.28 -25.77 -9.83
C GLY A 305 3.76 -25.70 -9.60
N SER A 306 3.07 -26.77 -10.01
CA SER A 306 1.60 -26.90 -10.08
C SER A 306 0.80 -26.52 -8.82
N ARG A 307 1.40 -26.52 -7.62
CA ARG A 307 0.75 -26.04 -6.38
C ARG A 307 0.57 -24.52 -6.34
N ALA A 308 1.43 -23.74 -7.00
CA ALA A 308 1.35 -22.28 -6.97
C ALA A 308 0.10 -21.79 -7.74
N ALA A 309 -0.07 -22.19 -9.00
CA ALA A 309 -1.11 -21.62 -9.88
C ALA A 309 -2.56 -21.88 -9.45
N PHE A 310 -2.85 -22.99 -8.76
CA PHE A 310 -4.23 -23.44 -8.50
C PHE A 310 -4.83 -23.00 -7.16
N MET A 311 -4.01 -22.66 -6.16
CA MET A 311 -4.48 -22.21 -4.84
C MET A 311 -5.48 -21.03 -4.84
N PRO A 312 -5.33 -19.94 -5.64
CA PRO A 312 -6.24 -18.79 -5.54
C PRO A 312 -7.59 -19.10 -6.16
N GLY A 313 -7.59 -19.85 -7.27
CA GLY A 313 -8.79 -20.28 -7.96
C GLY A 313 -9.61 -21.23 -7.10
N LEU A 314 -8.97 -22.13 -6.35
CA LEU A 314 -9.69 -22.99 -5.42
C LEU A 314 -10.20 -22.23 -4.19
N VAL A 315 -9.43 -21.30 -3.60
CA VAL A 315 -9.92 -20.48 -2.47
C VAL A 315 -11.08 -19.57 -2.91
N ALA A 316 -11.00 -18.97 -4.10
CA ALA A 316 -12.08 -18.18 -4.70
C ALA A 316 -13.33 -19.01 -5.01
N ALA A 317 -13.16 -20.24 -5.49
CA ALA A 317 -14.25 -21.11 -5.93
C ALA A 317 -14.96 -21.85 -4.79
N PHE A 318 -14.22 -22.35 -3.80
CA PHE A 318 -14.75 -23.24 -2.77
C PHE A 318 -14.96 -22.58 -1.41
N GLY A 319 -14.30 -21.45 -1.14
CA GLY A 319 -14.55 -20.68 0.08
C GLY A 319 -16.03 -20.34 0.34
N PRO A 320 -16.82 -19.86 -0.65
CA PRO A 320 -18.18 -19.38 -0.37
C PRO A 320 -19.11 -20.55 -0.05
N THR A 321 -18.99 -21.64 -0.81
CA THR A 321 -19.75 -22.87 -0.64
C THR A 321 -19.44 -23.55 0.69
N LEU A 322 -18.19 -23.50 1.19
CA LEU A 322 -17.84 -24.05 2.50
C LEU A 322 -18.50 -23.26 3.65
N ILE A 323 -18.48 -21.93 3.59
CA ILE A 323 -19.06 -21.04 4.61
C ILE A 323 -20.59 -21.13 4.62
N ILE A 324 -21.22 -21.22 3.46
CA ILE A 324 -22.68 -21.31 3.32
C ILE A 324 -23.23 -22.64 3.85
N VAL A 325 -22.55 -23.76 3.60
CA VAL A 325 -22.96 -25.08 4.15
C VAL A 325 -22.83 -25.13 5.67
N LEU A 326 -21.79 -24.52 6.25
CA LEU A 326 -21.61 -24.47 7.70
C LEU A 326 -22.65 -23.58 8.41
N ALA A 327 -23.35 -22.70 7.68
CA ALA A 327 -24.24 -21.68 8.24
C ALA A 327 -25.75 -21.98 8.08
N LYS A 328 -26.16 -22.84 7.13
CA LYS A 328 -27.57 -23.24 6.95
C LYS A 328 -27.72 -24.71 6.56
N THR A 329 -28.44 -25.45 7.39
CA THR A 329 -28.84 -26.85 7.18
C THR A 329 -29.95 -26.93 6.12
N ASP A 330 -29.56 -27.14 4.86
CA ASP A 330 -30.49 -27.28 3.74
C ASP A 330 -30.09 -28.50 2.89
N PRO A 331 -30.78 -29.65 3.01
CA PRO A 331 -30.25 -30.95 2.58
C PRO A 331 -30.05 -31.07 1.06
N VAL A 332 -30.72 -30.24 0.27
CA VAL A 332 -30.54 -30.20 -1.20
C VAL A 332 -29.20 -29.55 -1.56
N ARG A 333 -28.74 -28.54 -0.79
CA ARG A 333 -27.46 -27.85 -1.01
C ARG A 333 -26.27 -28.77 -0.72
N GLU A 334 -26.36 -29.57 0.34
CA GLU A 334 -25.33 -30.54 0.71
C GLU A 334 -25.15 -31.62 -0.37
N GLY A 335 -26.26 -32.13 -0.93
CA GLY A 335 -26.22 -33.07 -2.06
C GLY A 335 -25.56 -32.50 -3.32
N ILE A 336 -25.82 -31.23 -3.67
CA ILE A 336 -25.19 -30.57 -4.82
C ILE A 336 -23.69 -30.34 -4.58
N LEU A 337 -23.27 -29.96 -3.37
CA LEU A 337 -21.85 -29.89 -3.01
C LEU A 337 -21.17 -31.25 -3.15
N LEU A 338 -21.80 -32.32 -2.69
CA LEU A 338 -21.24 -33.66 -2.72
C LEU A 338 -21.10 -34.17 -4.16
N VAL A 339 -22.08 -33.89 -5.03
CA VAL A 339 -21.98 -34.13 -6.49
C VAL A 339 -20.88 -33.29 -7.14
N ALA A 340 -20.73 -32.01 -6.79
CA ALA A 340 -19.66 -31.14 -7.31
C ALA A 340 -18.25 -31.56 -6.84
N ALA A 341 -18.12 -32.00 -5.59
CA ALA A 341 -16.89 -32.57 -5.03
C ALA A 341 -16.54 -33.90 -5.70
N VAL A 342 -17.52 -34.78 -5.93
CA VAL A 342 -17.32 -36.04 -6.67
C VAL A 342 -16.99 -35.78 -8.15
N ALA A 343 -17.64 -34.83 -8.81
CA ALA A 343 -17.35 -34.46 -10.19
C ALA A 343 -15.93 -33.90 -10.36
N THR A 344 -15.47 -33.06 -9.42
CA THR A 344 -14.09 -32.56 -9.42
C THR A 344 -13.06 -33.63 -9.06
N LEU A 345 -13.39 -34.58 -8.18
CA LEU A 345 -12.58 -35.77 -7.90
C LEU A 345 -12.43 -36.67 -9.15
N ILE A 346 -13.53 -36.91 -9.87
CA ILE A 346 -13.54 -37.69 -11.13
C ILE A 346 -12.74 -36.97 -12.21
N TYR A 347 -12.92 -35.65 -12.37
CA TYR A 347 -12.17 -34.86 -13.35
C TYR A 347 -10.67 -34.81 -13.05
N GLY A 348 -10.29 -34.70 -11.77
CA GLY A 348 -8.90 -34.80 -11.31
C GLY A 348 -8.29 -36.18 -11.54
N SER A 349 -9.05 -37.25 -11.26
CA SER A 349 -8.65 -38.65 -11.47
C SER A 349 -8.36 -38.95 -12.95
N LEU A 350 -9.24 -38.50 -13.86
CA LEU A 350 -9.10 -38.72 -15.30
C LEU A 350 -7.89 -38.02 -15.94
N ARG A 351 -7.40 -36.92 -15.36
CA ARG A 351 -6.32 -36.08 -15.92
C ARG A 351 -4.91 -36.36 -15.39
N ARG A 352 -4.73 -37.32 -14.47
CA ARG A 352 -3.41 -37.73 -13.90
C ARG A 352 -2.55 -36.58 -13.34
N GLN A 353 -3.15 -35.59 -12.68
CA GLN A 353 -2.41 -34.54 -11.96
C GLN A 353 -2.57 -34.72 -10.45
N ARG A 354 -1.46 -34.61 -9.70
CA ARG A 354 -1.46 -34.90 -8.24
C ARG A 354 -2.12 -33.81 -7.38
N ALA A 355 -2.10 -32.56 -7.83
CA ALA A 355 -2.67 -31.42 -7.10
C ALA A 355 -4.18 -31.51 -6.80
N PRO A 356 -5.08 -31.85 -7.76
CA PRO A 356 -6.51 -31.98 -7.46
C PRO A 356 -6.87 -33.15 -6.52
N ILE A 357 -6.02 -34.17 -6.40
CA ILE A 357 -6.29 -35.35 -5.56
C ILE A 357 -6.14 -35.03 -4.07
N GLU A 358 -5.08 -34.31 -3.68
CA GLU A 358 -4.87 -33.91 -2.27
C GLU A 358 -5.97 -32.97 -1.77
N VAL A 359 -6.40 -32.00 -2.59
CA VAL A 359 -7.46 -31.06 -2.20
C VAL A 359 -8.83 -31.74 -2.22
N GLY A 360 -9.11 -32.58 -3.23
CA GLY A 360 -10.33 -33.39 -3.28
C GLY A 360 -10.45 -34.31 -2.06
N ALA A 361 -9.35 -34.95 -1.65
CA ALA A 361 -9.30 -35.78 -0.45
C ALA A 361 -9.47 -34.97 0.85
N THR A 362 -8.85 -33.78 0.96
CA THR A 362 -9.00 -32.94 2.15
C THR A 362 -10.44 -32.45 2.31
N VAL A 363 -11.07 -32.01 1.20
CA VAL A 363 -12.48 -31.62 1.18
C VAL A 363 -13.40 -32.80 1.51
N THR A 364 -13.24 -33.98 0.88
CA THR A 364 -14.07 -35.14 1.24
C THR A 364 -13.83 -35.62 2.67
N THR A 365 -12.61 -35.50 3.23
CA THR A 365 -12.36 -35.84 4.64
C THR A 365 -13.13 -34.90 5.56
N ILE A 366 -13.09 -33.58 5.31
CA ILE A 366 -13.81 -32.58 6.10
C ILE A 366 -15.33 -32.74 5.97
N THR A 367 -15.85 -32.93 4.75
CA THR A 367 -17.28 -33.20 4.52
C THR A 367 -17.73 -34.49 5.19
N THR A 368 -16.94 -35.57 5.08
CA THR A 368 -17.28 -36.86 5.72
C THR A 368 -17.27 -36.73 7.24
N LEU A 369 -16.30 -36.01 7.82
CA LEU A 369 -16.23 -35.77 9.27
C LEU A 369 -17.45 -34.96 9.78
N HIS A 370 -17.90 -33.97 9.00
CA HIS A 370 -19.09 -33.17 9.30
C HIS A 370 -20.39 -33.98 9.17
N THR A 371 -20.49 -34.82 8.14
CA THR A 371 -21.64 -35.74 7.96
C THR A 371 -21.68 -36.78 9.08
N LEU A 372 -20.52 -37.20 9.60
CA LEU A 372 -20.41 -38.17 10.69
C LEU A 372 -20.90 -37.59 12.03
N THR A 373 -20.76 -36.28 12.28
CA THR A 373 -21.27 -35.64 13.51
C THR A 373 -22.78 -35.37 13.49
N LEU A 374 -23.43 -35.50 12.34
CA LEU A 374 -24.90 -35.33 12.14
C LEU A 374 -25.65 -36.66 12.00
N ALA A 375 -24.98 -37.80 12.21
CA ALA A 375 -25.48 -39.12 11.86
C ALA A 375 -26.55 -39.70 12.83
N PHE A 376 -27.83 -39.43 12.57
CA PHE A 376 -28.93 -40.27 13.09
C PHE A 376 -30.09 -40.58 12.12
N SER A 377 -29.99 -40.24 10.82
CA SER A 377 -31.04 -40.55 9.83
C SER A 377 -30.54 -41.11 8.48
N ALA A 378 -29.24 -41.13 8.22
CA ALA A 378 -28.68 -41.31 6.87
C ALA A 378 -28.27 -42.76 6.48
N TRP A 379 -28.92 -43.79 7.04
CA TRP A 379 -28.58 -45.21 6.76
C TRP A 379 -28.78 -45.65 5.29
N ALA A 380 -29.48 -44.86 4.46
CA ALA A 380 -29.72 -45.15 3.05
C ALA A 380 -28.51 -44.91 2.12
N ILE A 381 -27.53 -44.08 2.52
CA ILE A 381 -26.47 -43.57 1.61
C ILE A 381 -25.13 -44.31 1.78
N MET A 382 -24.88 -44.93 2.94
CA MET A 382 -23.61 -45.63 3.22
C MET A 382 -23.41 -46.91 2.39
N ILE A 383 -24.48 -47.62 2.04
CA ILE A 383 -24.42 -48.90 1.30
C ILE A 383 -23.77 -48.74 -0.09
N PRO A 384 -24.21 -47.83 -0.99
CA PRO A 384 -23.56 -47.65 -2.29
C PRO A 384 -22.13 -47.10 -2.17
N LEU A 385 -21.86 -46.24 -1.17
CA LEU A 385 -20.53 -45.64 -0.97
C LEU A 385 -19.48 -46.69 -0.58
N GLY A 386 -19.85 -47.63 0.30
CA GLY A 386 -19.01 -48.77 0.68
C GLY A 386 -18.69 -49.71 -0.48
N ILE A 387 -19.67 -49.95 -1.37
CA ILE A 387 -19.48 -50.81 -2.57
C ILE A 387 -18.48 -50.18 -3.54
N VAL A 388 -18.58 -48.86 -3.81
CA VAL A 388 -17.63 -48.16 -4.69
C VAL A 388 -16.22 -48.15 -4.10
N ALA A 389 -16.07 -47.94 -2.79
CA ALA A 389 -14.79 -47.99 -2.10
C ALA A 389 -14.15 -49.39 -2.15
N LEU A 390 -14.95 -50.46 -1.96
CA LEU A 390 -14.48 -51.85 -2.07
C LEU A 390 -14.01 -52.20 -3.49
N VAL A 391 -14.73 -51.78 -4.52
CA VAL A 391 -14.35 -52.03 -5.93
C VAL A 391 -13.06 -51.30 -6.30
N LEU A 392 -12.87 -50.05 -5.83
CA LEU A 392 -11.63 -49.30 -6.07
C LEU A 392 -10.43 -49.88 -5.29
N GLY A 393 -10.62 -50.22 -4.01
CA GLY A 393 -9.59 -50.84 -3.17
C GLY A 393 -9.12 -52.21 -3.68
N ALA A 394 -10.05 -53.06 -4.10
CA ALA A 394 -9.74 -54.37 -4.69
C ALA A 394 -8.92 -54.24 -6.00
N ASN A 395 -9.16 -53.19 -6.79
CA ASN A 395 -8.44 -52.98 -8.06
C ASN A 395 -7.02 -52.43 -7.84
N SER A 396 -6.78 -51.61 -6.81
CA SER A 396 -5.42 -51.19 -6.42
C SER A 396 -4.57 -52.36 -5.91
N GLU A 397 -5.14 -53.22 -5.07
CA GLU A 397 -4.44 -54.37 -4.49
C GLU A 397 -4.08 -55.41 -5.57
N ARG A 398 -4.97 -55.65 -6.54
CA ARG A 398 -4.71 -56.53 -7.68
C ARG A 398 -3.59 -56.02 -8.59
N ARG A 399 -3.47 -54.69 -8.78
CA ARG A 399 -2.38 -54.08 -9.56
C ARG A 399 -1.03 -54.19 -8.84
N ARG A 400 -1.01 -53.98 -7.52
CA ARG A 400 0.21 -54.08 -6.70
C ARG A 400 0.84 -55.48 -6.78
N ARG A 401 0.02 -56.54 -6.66
CA ARG A 401 0.49 -57.94 -6.75
C ARG A 401 1.04 -58.29 -8.14
N ILE A 402 0.51 -57.70 -9.21
CA ILE A 402 1.04 -57.89 -10.58
C ILE A 402 2.41 -57.22 -10.73
N SER A 403 2.60 -56.00 -10.21
CA SER A 403 3.91 -55.35 -10.21
C SER A 403 4.95 -56.08 -9.34
N GLU A 404 4.58 -56.53 -8.14
CA GLU A 404 5.47 -57.30 -7.26
C GLU A 404 5.82 -58.68 -7.83
N GLY A 405 4.91 -59.30 -8.60
CA GLY A 405 5.18 -60.53 -9.35
C GLY A 405 6.16 -60.32 -10.52
N LEU A 406 5.98 -59.27 -11.32
CA LEU A 406 6.90 -58.91 -12.40
C LEU A 406 8.31 -58.55 -11.90
N GLN A 407 8.41 -57.96 -10.71
CA GLN A 407 9.67 -57.54 -10.12
C GLN A 407 10.47 -58.70 -9.48
N LYS A 408 9.87 -59.89 -9.32
CA LYS A 408 10.54 -61.13 -8.91
C LYS A 408 10.98 -62.02 -10.10
N MET A 409 10.68 -61.61 -11.34
CA MET A 409 11.11 -62.29 -12.57
C MET A 409 12.23 -61.54 -13.31
N ARG A 410 12.81 -60.52 -12.66
CA ARG A 410 14.07 -59.86 -13.01
C ARG A 410 15.07 -60.08 -11.88
#